data_AF-A0AAU0H6X5-F1
#
_entry.id   AF-A0AAU0H6X5-F1
#
_cell.length_a   1.000
_cell.length_b   1.000
_cell.length_c   1.000
_cell.angle_alpha   90.00
_cell.angle_beta   90.00
_cell.angle_gamma   90.00
#
_symmetry.space_group_name_H-M   'P 1'
#
loop_
_entity.id
_entity.type
_entity.pdbx_description
1 polymer ?
#
loop_
_entity_poly.entity_id
_entity_poly.type
_entity_poly.pdbx_seq_one_letter_code
_entity_poly.pdbx_strand_id
1 'polypeptide(L)'
;MKSVTIILFSLFLGSCSMRDDYPSEWGTLLSDCSDETILVSNKGLRSSEYGDDKLSAMLVPDAQYSHLADQLRVSIVASASTISIDLLLDSEIVETLSINTSEFKGCENGGFVVARSSVVNSGGAIAKEWWEFTLYFKSDSLIVSKKKGAIGTLFFVPIAGTETQWLRFDKA
;
A
#
# COMPACT_ATOMS: atom_id res chain seq x y z
N MET A 1 10.62 35.16 45.27
CA MET A 1 9.21 34.87 44.93
C MET A 1 9.17 34.14 43.60
N LYS A 2 8.62 32.92 43.63
CA LYS A 2 8.08 32.07 42.55
C LYS A 2 8.99 31.75 41.34
N SER A 3 9.73 30.64 41.48
CA SER A 3 10.16 29.82 40.33
C SER A 3 8.92 29.32 39.59
N VAL A 4 8.77 29.70 38.33
CA VAL A 4 7.74 29.16 37.45
C VAL A 4 8.23 27.82 36.94
N THR A 5 7.81 26.75 37.59
CA THR A 5 7.98 25.39 37.08
C THR A 5 7.03 25.22 35.89
N ILE A 6 7.57 25.30 34.68
CA ILE A 6 6.85 24.90 33.47
C ILE A 6 6.82 23.37 33.50
N ILE A 7 5.69 22.81 33.93
CA ILE A 7 5.42 21.38 33.85
C ILE A 7 5.11 21.09 32.38
N LEU A 8 6.12 20.62 31.65
CA LEU A 8 5.95 20.06 30.31
C LEU A 8 5.19 18.75 30.45
N PHE A 9 3.86 18.82 30.34
CA PHE A 9 2.98 17.66 30.34
C PHE A 9 3.14 16.95 28.99
N SER A 10 4.16 16.11 28.88
CA SER A 10 4.40 15.22 27.73
C SER A 10 3.31 14.15 27.67
N LEU A 11 2.12 14.52 27.20
CA LEU A 11 1.10 13.57 26.76
C LEU A 11 1.57 12.96 25.43
N PHE A 12 2.46 11.99 25.51
CA PHE A 12 2.62 11.00 24.45
C PHE A 12 1.33 10.17 24.42
N LEU A 13 0.32 10.70 23.73
CA LEU A 13 -0.86 9.92 23.34
C LEU A 13 -0.34 8.72 22.55
N GLY A 14 -0.58 7.52 23.09
CA GLY A 14 -0.02 6.28 22.57
C GLY A 14 -0.26 6.15 21.07
N SER A 15 0.81 6.06 20.30
CA SER A 15 0.74 5.70 18.89
C SER A 15 0.09 4.33 18.78
N CYS A 16 -1.15 4.27 18.31
CA CYS A 16 -1.78 3.00 17.97
C CYS A 16 -1.11 2.50 16.68
N SER A 17 -0.31 1.45 16.81
CA SER A 17 0.19 0.69 15.68
C SER A 17 -0.61 -0.60 15.61
N MET A 18 -1.41 -0.75 14.55
CA MET A 18 -2.08 -2.01 14.25
C MET A 18 -1.20 -2.73 13.24
N ARG A 19 -0.45 -3.72 13.72
CA ARG A 19 0.42 -4.53 12.87
C ARG A 19 -0.23 -5.88 12.68
N ASP A 20 -0.55 -6.19 11.44
CA ASP A 20 -0.93 -7.53 11.05
C ASP A 20 0.30 -8.37 10.71
N ASP A 21 0.33 -9.59 11.22
CA ASP A 21 1.43 -10.52 10.98
C ASP A 21 1.24 -11.21 9.63
N TYR A 22 2.36 -11.48 8.95
CA TYR A 22 2.32 -12.17 7.68
C TYR A 22 1.83 -13.62 7.89
N PRO A 23 0.77 -14.07 7.20
CA PRO A 23 0.23 -15.41 7.38
C PRO A 23 1.22 -16.49 6.94
N SER A 24 1.58 -17.39 7.87
CA SER A 24 2.59 -18.43 7.63
C SER A 24 2.23 -19.40 6.50
N GLU A 25 0.92 -19.63 6.30
CA GLU A 25 0.34 -20.46 5.26
C GLU A 25 0.55 -19.92 3.84
N TRP A 26 0.93 -18.65 3.68
CA TRP A 26 1.24 -18.05 2.38
C TRP A 26 2.68 -18.36 1.93
N GLY A 27 3.46 -19.07 2.75
CA GLY A 27 4.81 -19.53 2.44
C GLY A 27 5.84 -18.40 2.49
N THR A 28 7.07 -18.66 2.06
CA THR A 28 8.13 -17.64 2.10
C THR A 28 7.95 -16.58 1.03
N LEU A 29 8.27 -15.33 1.36
CA LEU A 29 8.42 -14.26 0.37
C LEU A 29 9.69 -14.54 -0.44
N LEU A 30 9.56 -14.61 -1.76
CA LEU A 30 10.71 -14.77 -2.64
C LEU A 30 11.46 -13.44 -2.72
N SER A 31 12.80 -13.53 -2.80
CA SER A 31 13.68 -12.38 -2.83
C SER A 31 14.41 -12.26 -4.16
N ASP A 32 13.68 -11.89 -5.21
CA ASP A 32 14.27 -11.57 -6.50
C ASP A 32 13.76 -10.22 -7.02
N CYS A 33 14.66 -9.45 -7.60
CA CYS A 33 14.41 -8.11 -8.16
C CYS A 33 14.61 -8.14 -9.68
N SER A 34 14.13 -9.21 -10.31
CA SER A 34 14.18 -9.43 -11.75
C SER A 34 12.92 -8.89 -12.45
N ASP A 35 12.92 -8.88 -13.77
CA ASP A 35 11.73 -8.50 -14.53
C ASP A 35 10.64 -9.55 -14.31
N GLU A 36 9.46 -9.10 -13.91
CA GLU A 36 8.37 -9.97 -13.49
C GLU A 36 7.07 -9.59 -14.18
N THR A 37 6.22 -10.58 -14.44
CA THR A 37 4.88 -10.33 -14.97
C THR A 37 3.93 -11.38 -14.43
N ILE A 38 2.82 -10.92 -13.86
CA ILE A 38 1.79 -11.81 -13.32
C ILE A 38 0.40 -11.32 -13.70
N LEU A 39 -0.48 -12.25 -14.02
CA LEU A 39 -1.91 -12.02 -14.17
C LEU A 39 -2.59 -12.55 -12.91
N VAL A 40 -3.30 -11.69 -12.18
CA VAL A 40 -3.95 -12.02 -10.92
C VAL A 40 -5.39 -11.56 -10.90
N SER A 41 -6.19 -12.21 -10.06
CA SER A 41 -7.53 -11.74 -9.71
C SER A 41 -7.43 -10.35 -9.05
N ASN A 42 -8.33 -9.43 -9.40
CA ASN A 42 -8.33 -8.09 -8.79
C ASN A 42 -8.72 -8.15 -7.30
N LYS A 43 -9.54 -9.12 -6.91
CA LYS A 43 -9.94 -9.33 -5.52
C LYS A 43 -8.96 -10.25 -4.81
N GLY A 44 -8.41 -9.79 -3.70
CA GLY A 44 -7.45 -10.53 -2.88
C GLY A 44 -8.03 -11.08 -1.59
N LEU A 45 -7.29 -12.01 -1.00
CA LEU A 45 -7.46 -12.49 0.36
C LEU A 45 -6.70 -11.55 1.31
N ARG A 46 -7.36 -11.09 2.37
CA ARG A 46 -6.77 -10.20 3.38
C ARG A 46 -6.36 -11.02 4.60
N SER A 47 -5.25 -10.64 5.23
CA SER A 47 -4.85 -11.18 6.54
C SER A 47 -5.73 -10.65 7.68
N SER A 48 -6.32 -9.45 7.51
CA SER A 48 -7.23 -8.81 8.47
C SER A 48 -8.63 -8.53 7.88
N GLU A 49 -9.61 -8.28 8.75
CA GLU A 49 -11.01 -8.04 8.35
C GLU A 49 -11.28 -6.65 7.76
N TYR A 50 -10.36 -5.70 7.90
CA TYR A 50 -10.54 -4.28 7.54
C TYR A 50 -9.75 -3.88 6.28
N GLY A 51 -10.10 -2.77 5.65
CA GLY A 51 -9.38 -2.22 4.48
C GLY A 51 -9.77 -2.82 3.12
N ASP A 52 -9.34 -2.16 2.05
CA ASP A 52 -9.62 -2.54 0.65
C ASP A 52 -9.02 -3.90 0.30
N ASP A 53 -9.77 -4.73 -0.41
CA ASP A 53 -9.34 -6.04 -0.92
C ASP A 53 -9.07 -6.05 -2.43
N LYS A 54 -9.23 -4.90 -3.11
CA LYS A 54 -9.00 -4.77 -4.55
C LYS A 54 -7.61 -4.23 -4.87
N LEU A 55 -6.88 -4.91 -5.75
CA LEU A 55 -5.55 -4.49 -6.19
C LEU A 55 -5.60 -3.19 -6.99
N SER A 56 -6.61 -3.01 -7.85
CA SER A 56 -6.81 -1.77 -8.62
C SER A 56 -6.98 -0.55 -7.71
N ALA A 57 -7.78 -0.67 -6.65
CA ALA A 57 -7.99 0.41 -5.67
C ALA A 57 -6.69 0.79 -4.94
N MET A 58 -5.76 -0.16 -4.77
CA MET A 58 -4.47 0.10 -4.11
C MET A 58 -3.43 0.68 -5.07
N LEU A 59 -3.26 0.10 -6.26
CA LEU A 59 -2.17 0.47 -7.16
C LEU A 59 -2.54 1.59 -8.13
N VAL A 60 -3.81 1.72 -8.51
CA VAL A 60 -4.29 2.70 -9.49
C VAL A 60 -5.66 3.25 -9.09
N PRO A 61 -5.77 3.92 -7.92
CA PRO A 61 -7.05 4.35 -7.35
C PRO A 61 -7.84 5.31 -8.26
N ASP A 62 -7.15 6.09 -9.10
CA ASP A 62 -7.75 7.09 -9.99
C ASP A 62 -8.07 6.55 -11.39
N ALA A 63 -7.83 5.25 -11.65
CA ALA A 63 -8.09 4.66 -12.95
C ALA A 63 -9.58 4.56 -13.26
N GLN A 64 -9.95 4.88 -14.50
CA GLN A 64 -11.34 5.00 -14.93
C GLN A 64 -12.09 3.68 -14.81
N TYR A 65 -11.44 2.57 -15.18
CA TYR A 65 -12.04 1.23 -15.22
C TYR A 65 -11.68 0.36 -14.01
N SER A 66 -11.05 0.95 -12.98
CA SER A 66 -10.61 0.25 -11.75
C SER A 66 -11.72 -0.53 -11.03
N HIS A 67 -12.95 -0.03 -11.10
CA HIS A 67 -14.12 -0.62 -10.45
C HIS A 67 -14.73 -1.80 -11.22
N LEU A 68 -14.51 -1.86 -12.53
CA LEU A 68 -15.02 -2.91 -13.42
C LEU A 68 -14.05 -4.08 -13.58
N ALA A 69 -12.74 -3.81 -13.50
CA ALA A 69 -11.73 -4.82 -13.73
C ALA A 69 -11.87 -6.02 -12.79
N ASP A 70 -11.90 -7.23 -13.36
CA ASP A 70 -11.93 -8.51 -12.63
C ASP A 70 -10.53 -9.08 -12.43
N GLN A 71 -9.60 -8.74 -13.32
CA GLN A 71 -8.21 -9.18 -13.31
C GLN A 71 -7.25 -8.02 -13.57
N LEU A 72 -6.02 -8.17 -13.07
CA LEU A 72 -4.93 -7.24 -13.34
C LEU A 72 -3.73 -8.00 -13.86
N ARG A 73 -3.11 -7.48 -14.92
CA ARG A 73 -1.76 -7.86 -15.30
C ARG A 73 -0.79 -6.83 -14.75
N VAL A 74 0.08 -7.25 -13.85
CA VAL A 74 1.15 -6.39 -13.30
C VAL A 74 2.46 -6.83 -13.92
N SER A 75 3.12 -5.91 -14.61
CA SER A 75 4.39 -6.13 -15.30
C SER A 75 5.43 -5.15 -14.75
N ILE A 76 6.59 -5.65 -14.36
CA ILE A 76 7.69 -4.86 -13.85
C ILE A 76 8.92 -5.08 -14.71
N VAL A 77 9.50 -3.98 -15.17
CA VAL A 77 10.82 -3.97 -15.81
C VAL A 77 11.78 -3.31 -14.83
N ALA A 78 12.49 -4.13 -14.05
CA ALA A 78 13.37 -3.69 -12.98
C ALA A 78 14.49 -2.79 -13.51
N SER A 79 15.06 -3.14 -14.66
CA SER A 79 16.12 -2.37 -15.33
C SER A 79 15.68 -0.95 -15.74
N ALA A 80 14.41 -0.78 -16.09
CA ALA A 80 13.81 0.50 -16.47
C ALA A 80 13.13 1.21 -15.30
N SER A 81 13.01 0.54 -14.14
CA SER A 81 12.27 1.03 -12.98
C SER A 81 10.82 1.41 -13.33
N THR A 82 10.18 0.61 -14.17
CA THR A 82 8.80 0.82 -14.61
C THR A 82 7.90 -0.31 -14.13
N ILE A 83 6.72 0.07 -13.65
CA ILE A 83 5.62 -0.85 -13.34
C ILE A 83 4.45 -0.48 -14.25
N SER A 84 4.03 -1.41 -15.09
CA SER A 84 2.84 -1.31 -15.93
C SER A 84 1.73 -2.20 -15.37
N ILE A 85 0.51 -1.67 -15.42
CA ILE A 85 -0.69 -2.34 -14.93
C ILE A 85 -1.71 -2.31 -16.05
N ASP A 86 -2.08 -3.48 -16.56
CA ASP A 86 -3.26 -3.62 -17.40
C ASP A 86 -4.44 -3.99 -16.50
N LEU A 87 -5.54 -3.25 -16.65
CA LEU A 87 -6.84 -3.61 -16.11
C LEU A 87 -7.56 -4.47 -17.15
N LEU A 88 -8.05 -5.63 -16.73
CA LEU A 88 -8.78 -6.56 -17.60
C LEU A 88 -10.21 -6.73 -17.10
N LEU A 89 -11.14 -6.89 -18.04
CA LEU A 89 -12.53 -7.31 -17.82
C LEU A 89 -12.82 -8.45 -18.79
N ASP A 90 -13.26 -9.61 -18.29
CA ASP A 90 -13.51 -10.78 -19.12
C ASP A 90 -12.28 -11.18 -19.98
N SER A 91 -11.07 -11.01 -19.43
CA SER A 91 -9.78 -11.21 -20.10
C SER A 91 -9.42 -10.24 -21.23
N GLU A 92 -10.22 -9.19 -21.46
CA GLU A 92 -9.88 -8.11 -22.40
C GLU A 92 -9.29 -6.91 -21.66
N ILE A 93 -8.25 -6.29 -22.23
CA ILE A 93 -7.63 -5.10 -21.64
C ILE A 93 -8.57 -3.91 -21.85
N VAL A 94 -9.04 -3.32 -20.74
CA VAL A 94 -9.90 -2.13 -20.75
C VAL A 94 -9.12 -0.85 -20.51
N GLU A 95 -7.96 -0.93 -19.84
CA GLU A 95 -7.11 0.22 -19.54
C GLU A 95 -5.67 -0.25 -19.27
N THR A 96 -4.68 0.48 -19.78
CA THR A 96 -3.25 0.25 -19.47
C THR A 96 -2.68 1.48 -18.80
N LEU A 97 -2.03 1.28 -17.66
CA LEU A 97 -1.50 2.31 -16.79
C LEU A 97 -0.03 2.05 -16.50
N SER A 98 0.70 3.11 -16.18
CA SER A 98 2.05 3.03 -15.63
C SER A 98 2.07 3.73 -14.29
N ILE A 99 2.69 3.10 -13.30
CA ILE A 99 2.98 3.78 -12.03
C ILE A 99 4.00 4.89 -12.31
N ASN A 100 3.78 6.05 -11.71
CA ASN A 100 4.67 7.19 -11.83
C ASN A 100 6.05 6.85 -11.23
N THR A 101 7.13 7.21 -11.93
CA THR A 101 8.51 6.97 -11.47
C THR A 101 8.82 7.60 -10.12
N SER A 102 8.12 8.66 -9.74
CA SER A 102 8.26 9.27 -8.41
C SER A 102 7.60 8.47 -7.29
N GLU A 103 6.63 7.61 -7.61
CA GLU A 103 5.97 6.70 -6.65
C GLU A 103 6.76 5.40 -6.51
N PHE A 104 7.34 4.89 -7.59
CA PHE A 104 8.16 3.69 -7.57
C PHE A 104 9.51 3.97 -6.87
N LYS A 105 9.80 3.21 -5.81
CA LYS A 105 11.02 3.37 -4.99
C LYS A 105 12.11 2.35 -5.28
N GLY A 106 11.87 1.44 -6.23
CA GLY A 106 12.79 0.36 -6.56
C GLY A 106 12.39 -0.96 -5.93
N CYS A 107 13.36 -1.86 -5.82
CA CYS A 107 13.19 -3.16 -5.18
C CYS A 107 14.01 -3.21 -3.89
N GLU A 108 13.36 -3.55 -2.78
CA GLU A 108 13.98 -3.67 -1.46
C GLU A 108 13.59 -5.01 -0.85
N ASN A 109 14.58 -5.77 -0.34
CA ASN A 109 14.37 -7.08 0.29
C ASN A 109 13.53 -8.04 -0.58
N GLY A 110 13.65 -7.96 -1.91
CA GLY A 110 12.91 -8.82 -2.83
C GLY A 110 11.50 -8.36 -3.18
N GLY A 111 11.07 -7.20 -2.69
CA GLY A 111 9.77 -6.64 -2.98
C GLY A 111 9.88 -5.32 -3.73
N PHE A 112 9.03 -5.13 -4.73
CA PHE A 112 8.94 -3.88 -5.47
C PHE A 112 8.11 -2.87 -4.69
N VAL A 113 8.66 -1.68 -4.45
CA VAL A 113 8.08 -0.69 -3.54
C VAL A 113 7.42 0.44 -4.32
N VAL A 114 6.15 0.69 -4.02
CA VAL A 114 5.37 1.84 -4.52
C VAL A 114 4.92 2.65 -3.32
N ALA A 115 5.32 3.92 -3.23
CA ALA A 115 5.00 4.79 -2.11
C ALA A 115 4.30 6.07 -2.55
N ARG A 116 3.22 6.40 -1.85
CA ARG A 116 2.38 7.59 -2.05
C ARG A 116 2.23 8.37 -0.77
N SER A 117 1.96 9.66 -0.91
CA SER A 117 1.57 10.50 0.23
C SER A 117 0.59 11.56 -0.20
N SER A 118 -0.31 11.94 0.71
CA SER A 118 -1.25 13.03 0.50
C SER A 118 -1.31 13.90 1.75
N VAL A 119 -1.79 15.13 1.58
CA VAL A 119 -2.13 16.01 2.70
C VAL A 119 -3.64 16.11 2.75
N VAL A 120 -4.21 15.78 3.90
CA VAL A 120 -5.64 15.84 4.16
C VAL A 120 -5.91 17.02 5.10
N ASN A 121 -6.85 17.87 4.70
CA ASN A 121 -7.35 18.97 5.53
C ASN A 121 -8.88 18.93 5.53
N SER A 122 -9.47 18.37 6.58
CA SER A 122 -10.91 18.18 6.69
C SER A 122 -11.35 18.13 8.15
N GLY A 123 -12.52 18.69 8.47
CA GLY A 123 -13.13 18.59 9.80
C GLY A 123 -12.30 19.13 10.97
N GLY A 124 -11.37 20.06 10.72
CA GLY A 124 -10.44 20.57 11.75
C GLY A 124 -9.22 19.68 12.00
N ALA A 125 -9.03 18.64 11.18
CA ALA A 125 -7.82 17.83 11.13
C ALA A 125 -6.92 18.29 9.97
N ILE A 126 -5.63 18.43 10.24
CA ILE A 126 -4.60 18.56 9.21
C ILE A 126 -3.63 17.39 9.40
N ALA A 127 -3.55 16.52 8.41
CA ALA A 127 -2.69 15.35 8.46
C ALA A 127 -1.95 15.14 7.14
N LYS A 128 -0.75 14.60 7.23
CA LYS A 128 -0.05 13.96 6.12
C LYS A 128 -0.25 12.47 6.24
N GLU A 129 -0.88 11.88 5.23
CA GLU A 129 -1.04 10.43 5.10
C GLU A 129 0.01 9.90 4.12
N TRP A 130 0.46 8.67 4.33
CA TRP A 130 1.29 7.96 3.38
C TRP A 130 0.88 6.49 3.30
N TRP A 131 1.12 5.92 2.12
CA TRP A 131 0.92 4.52 1.81
C TRP A 131 2.16 4.00 1.14
N GLU A 132 2.57 2.80 1.53
CA GLU A 132 3.65 2.05 0.91
C GLU A 132 3.11 0.66 0.60
N PHE A 133 3.23 0.27 -0.65
CA PHE A 133 2.85 -1.04 -1.15
C PHE A 133 4.13 -1.76 -1.57
N THR A 134 4.39 -2.90 -0.96
CA THR A 134 5.50 -3.77 -1.35
C THR A 134 4.94 -5.01 -2.04
N LEU A 135 5.29 -5.18 -3.31
CA LEU A 135 4.80 -6.25 -4.18
C LEU A 135 5.84 -7.38 -4.23
N TYR A 136 5.45 -8.58 -3.81
CA TYR A 136 6.25 -9.80 -3.87
C TYR A 136 5.63 -10.77 -4.86
N PHE A 137 6.37 -11.06 -5.93
CA PHE A 137 5.93 -11.93 -7.00
C PHE A 137 6.21 -13.39 -6.63
N LYS A 138 5.19 -14.24 -6.78
CA LYS A 138 5.31 -15.69 -6.67
C LYS A 138 4.73 -16.33 -7.93
N SER A 139 5.05 -17.60 -8.15
CA SER A 139 4.63 -18.34 -9.33
C SER A 139 3.10 -18.47 -9.47
N ASP A 140 2.39 -18.46 -8.35
CA ASP A 140 0.95 -18.70 -8.23
C ASP A 140 0.16 -17.51 -7.66
N SER A 141 0.83 -16.46 -7.19
CA SER A 141 0.20 -15.37 -6.46
C SER A 141 1.06 -14.11 -6.43
N LEU A 142 0.40 -12.97 -6.22
CA LEU A 142 1.04 -11.72 -5.86
C LEU A 142 0.73 -11.43 -4.39
N ILE A 143 1.76 -11.29 -3.57
CA ILE A 143 1.61 -10.87 -2.18
C ILE A 143 1.90 -9.37 -2.10
N VAL A 144 1.02 -8.64 -1.44
CA VAL A 144 1.16 -7.20 -1.22
C VAL A 144 1.20 -6.92 0.27
N SER A 145 2.30 -6.31 0.74
CA SER A 145 2.32 -5.63 2.03
C SER A 145 1.82 -4.22 1.84
N LYS A 146 0.76 -3.84 2.55
CA LYS A 146 0.23 -2.48 2.58
C LYS A 146 0.58 -1.87 3.92
N LYS A 147 1.42 -0.85 3.91
CA LYS A 147 1.73 -0.05 5.09
C LYS A 147 1.13 1.34 4.93
N LYS A 148 0.21 1.69 5.82
CA LYS A 148 -0.40 3.03 5.89
C LYS A 148 0.11 3.74 7.13
N GLY A 149 0.32 5.04 7.03
CA GLY A 149 0.52 5.87 8.21
C GLY A 149 -0.06 7.25 8.04
N ALA A 150 -0.28 7.90 9.17
CA ALA A 150 -0.73 9.27 9.23
C ALA A 150 -0.03 9.99 10.38
N ILE A 151 0.35 11.24 10.14
CA ILE A 151 0.82 12.17 11.15
C ILE A 151 0.10 13.50 10.96
N GLY A 152 -0.46 14.04 12.03
CA GLY A 152 -1.24 15.26 11.94
C GLY A 152 -1.63 15.84 13.27
N THR A 153 -2.53 16.81 13.20
CA THR A 153 -3.15 17.43 14.36
C THR A 153 -4.66 17.50 14.17
N LEU A 154 -5.42 17.23 15.23
CA LEU A 154 -6.86 17.41 15.30
C LEU A 154 -7.15 18.36 16.46
N PHE A 155 -7.72 19.54 16.19
CA PHE A 155 -7.95 20.57 17.23
C PHE A 155 -6.70 20.81 18.11
N PHE A 156 -5.52 20.91 17.49
CA PHE A 156 -4.21 21.10 18.13
C PHE A 156 -3.67 19.90 18.94
N VAL A 157 -4.34 18.75 18.90
CA VAL A 157 -3.85 17.50 19.50
C VAL A 157 -3.07 16.71 18.45
N PRO A 158 -1.77 16.41 18.66
CA PRO A 158 -0.99 15.62 17.72
C PRO A 158 -1.49 14.17 17.70
N ILE A 159 -1.61 13.61 16.50
CA ILE A 159 -2.02 12.22 16.26
C ILE A 159 -1.01 11.58 15.31
N ALA A 160 -0.55 10.39 15.66
CA ALA A 160 0.25 9.54 14.80
C ALA A 160 -0.27 8.10 14.88
N GLY A 161 -0.41 7.45 13.73
CA GLY A 161 -0.86 6.08 13.64
C GLY A 161 -0.22 5.38 12.45
N THR A 162 0.01 4.08 12.60
CA THR A 162 0.50 3.23 11.52
C THR A 162 -0.28 1.94 11.49
N GLU A 163 -0.50 1.44 10.28
CA GLU A 163 -1.17 0.18 10.02
C GLU A 163 -0.34 -0.62 9.01
N THR A 164 -0.24 -1.93 9.22
CA THR A 164 0.33 -2.86 8.24
C THR A 164 -0.67 -3.97 8.00
N GLN A 165 -0.95 -4.25 6.74
CA GLN A 165 -1.86 -5.29 6.28
C GLN A 165 -1.19 -6.12 5.19
N TRP A 166 -1.51 -7.42 5.14
CA TRP A 166 -1.07 -8.30 4.07
C TRP A 166 -2.25 -8.71 3.19
N LEU A 167 -2.01 -8.73 1.89
CA LEU A 167 -2.97 -9.18 0.90
C LEU A 167 -2.32 -10.20 -0.02
N ARG A 168 -3.10 -11.19 -0.44
CA ARG A 168 -2.71 -12.20 -1.42
C ARG A 168 -3.69 -12.18 -2.58
N PHE A 169 -3.17 -12.03 -3.78
CA PHE A 169 -3.93 -12.08 -5.03
C PHE A 169 -3.54 -13.34 -5.78
N ASP A 170 -4.49 -14.25 -5.95
CA ASP A 170 -4.24 -15.50 -6.65
C ASP A 170 -4.15 -15.26 -8.16
N LYS A 171 -3.28 -16.03 -8.81
CA LYS A 171 -3.15 -16.06 -10.26
C LYS A 171 -4.51 -16.38 -10.92
N ALA A 172 -4.86 -15.61 -11.94
CA ALA A 172 -6.09 -15.81 -12.71
C ALA A 172 -5.90 -16.79 -13.88
#